data_AF-A0A2A2FMX6-F1
#
_entry.id   AF-A0A2A2FMX6-F1
#
_cell.length_a   1.000
_cell.length_b   1.000
_cell.length_c   1.000
_cell.angle_alpha   90.00
_cell.angle_beta   90.00
_cell.angle_gamma   90.00
#
_symmetry.space_group_name_H-M   'P 1'
#
loop_
_entity.id
_entity.type
_entity.pdbx_description
1 polymer ?
#
loop_
_entity_poly.entity_id
_entity_poly.type
_entity_poly.pdbx_seq_one_letter_code
_entity_poly.pdbx_strand_id
1 'polypeptide(L)' 'MGIRGRKRRLVLEDEYWALILTGVGTVEACRMVGIGRKTGYRWRAELGGLAPARRAEAQPS' A
#
# COMPACT_ATOMS: atom_id res chain seq x y z
N MET A 1 -16.53 -6.20 18.84
CA MET A 1 -16.67 -5.81 17.41
C MET A 1 -15.49 -4.93 17.02
N GLY A 2 -14.39 -5.46 16.43
CA GLY A 2 -13.19 -4.62 16.21
C GLY A 2 -12.16 -5.09 15.18
N ILE A 3 -12.40 -6.20 14.47
CA ILE A 3 -11.39 -6.85 13.62
C ILE A 3 -11.39 -6.27 12.18
N ARG A 4 -12.46 -5.58 11.78
CA ARG A 4 -12.69 -5.13 10.40
C ARG A 4 -11.74 -4.01 9.94
N GLY A 5 -11.33 -3.12 10.83
CA GLY A 5 -10.43 -2.00 10.49
C GLY A 5 -9.02 -2.44 10.10
N ARG A 6 -8.49 -3.48 10.76
CA ARG A 6 -7.13 -4.00 10.50
C ARG A 6 -7.03 -4.71 9.15
N LYS A 7 -8.01 -5.56 8.83
CA LYS A 7 -8.09 -6.23 7.52
C LYS A 7 -8.24 -5.22 6.38
N ARG A 8 -9.12 -4.21 6.54
CA ARG A 8 -9.28 -3.16 5.51
C ARG A 8 -7.98 -2.39 5.28
N ARG A 9 -7.23 -2.06 6.34
CA ARG A 9 -5.93 -1.39 6.21
C ARG A 9 -4.93 -2.22 5.40
N LEU A 10 -4.86 -3.53 5.65
CA LEU A 10 -3.94 -4.43 4.95
C LEU A 10 -4.24 -4.57 3.46
N VAL A 11 -5.52 -4.57 3.07
CA VAL A 11 -5.95 -4.61 1.67
C VAL A 11 -5.58 -3.31 0.96
N LEU A 12 -5.85 -2.16 1.59
CA LEU A 12 -5.50 -0.85 1.02
C LEU A 12 -3.98 -0.68 0.87
N GLU A 13 -3.20 -1.18 1.84
CA GLU A 13 -1.74 -1.18 1.76
C GLU A 13 -1.24 -2.04 0.60
N ASP A 14 -1.84 -3.22 0.38
CA ASP A 14 -1.46 -4.09 -0.73
C ASP A 14 -1.76 -3.45 -2.11
N GLU A 15 -2.96 -2.92 -2.29
CA GLU A 15 -3.37 -2.21 -3.51
C GLU A 15 -2.47 -1.00 -3.78
N TYR A 16 -2.12 -0.24 -2.75
CA TYR A 16 -1.19 0.87 -2.86
C TYR A 16 0.17 0.40 -3.39
N TRP A 17 0.73 -0.66 -2.81
CA TRP A 17 2.01 -1.21 -3.28
C TRP A 17 1.92 -1.81 -4.68
N ALA A 18 0.77 -2.35 -5.09
CA ALA A 18 0.50 -2.75 -6.47
C ALA A 18 0.76 -1.60 -7.44
N LEU A 19 0.11 -0.47 -7.18
CA LEU A 19 0.18 0.71 -8.01
C LEU A 19 1.61 1.25 -8.06
N ILE A 20 2.29 1.36 -6.91
CA ILE A 20 3.68 1.81 -6.87
C ILE A 20 4.61 0.90 -7.70
N LEU A 21 4.46 -0.43 -7.60
CA LEU A 21 5.28 -1.39 -8.35
C LEU A 21 5.00 -1.36 -9.86
N THR A 22 3.76 -1.04 -10.27
CA THR A 22 3.43 -0.81 -11.69
C THR A 22 3.94 0.53 -12.23
N GLY A 23 4.57 1.36 -11.39
CA GLY A 23 5.13 2.66 -11.76
C GLY A 23 4.17 3.85 -11.53
N VAL A 24 3.03 3.64 -10.88
CA VAL A 24 2.10 4.72 -10.54
C VAL A 24 2.73 5.61 -9.46
N GLY A 25 2.63 6.93 -9.66
CA GLY A 25 3.08 7.91 -8.67
C GLY A 25 2.31 7.83 -7.35
N THR A 26 3.00 8.11 -6.23
CA THR A 26 2.43 8.03 -4.87
C THR A 26 1.11 8.77 -4.68
N VAL A 27 0.95 9.95 -5.28
CA VAL A 27 -0.28 10.75 -5.15
C VAL A 27 -1.46 10.07 -5.85
N GLU A 28 -1.24 9.56 -7.05
CA GLU A 28 -2.30 8.89 -7.81
C GLU A 28 -2.65 7.54 -7.21
N ALA A 29 -1.65 6.80 -6.73
CA ALA A 29 -1.87 5.56 -5.97
C ALA A 29 -2.72 5.82 -4.71
N CYS A 30 -2.46 6.91 -3.96
CA CYS A 30 -3.29 7.29 -2.82
C CYS A 30 -4.75 7.57 -3.22
N ARG A 31 -4.95 8.24 -4.35
CA ARG A 31 -6.28 8.58 -4.86
C ARG A 31 -7.06 7.34 -5.29
N MET A 32 -6.42 6.44 -6.02
CA MET A 32 -7.03 5.18 -6.48
C MET A 32 -7.41 4.26 -5.31
N VAL A 33 -6.53 4.14 -4.31
CA VAL A 33 -6.78 3.32 -3.11
C VAL A 33 -7.77 3.99 -2.15
N GLY A 34 -7.99 5.31 -2.26
CA GLY A 34 -8.87 6.06 -1.37
C GLY A 34 -8.27 6.32 0.01
N ILE A 35 -6.95 6.48 0.09
CA ILE A 35 -6.23 6.86 1.31
C ILE A 35 -5.74 8.30 1.27
N GLY A 36 -5.58 8.92 2.43
CA GLY A 36 -4.97 10.23 2.52
C GLY A 36 -3.50 10.22 2.12
N ARG A 37 -3.04 11.27 1.43
CA ARG A 37 -1.64 11.45 1.00
C ARG A 37 -0.63 11.25 2.14
N LYS A 38 -0.95 11.74 3.34
CA LYS A 38 -0.11 11.57 4.54
C LYS A 38 0.14 10.08 4.87
N THR A 39 -0.85 9.22 4.64
CA THR A 39 -0.73 7.78 4.86
C THR A 39 0.22 7.15 3.85
N GLY A 40 0.08 7.47 2.56
CA GLY A 40 0.96 6.94 1.52
C GLY A 40 2.42 7.38 1.69
N TYR A 41 2.65 8.65 2.03
CA TYR A 41 4.00 9.14 2.36
C TYR A 41 4.58 8.48 3.61
N ARG A 42 3.76 8.25 4.65
CA ARG A 42 4.22 7.53 5.84
C ARG A 42 4.62 6.10 5.51
N TRP A 43 3.83 5.37 4.71
CA TRP A 43 4.19 4.02 4.27
C TRP A 43 5.49 3.98 3.44
N ARG A 44 5.71 4.97 2.57
CA ARG A 44 6.97 5.11 1.83
C ARG A 44 8.16 5.37 2.75
N ALA A 45 7.98 6.19 3.78
CA ALA A 45 9.03 6.48 4.76
C ALA A 45 9.32 5.27 5.67
N GLU A 46 8.29 4.55 6.11
CA GLU A 46 8.42 3.37 7.00
C GLU A 46 9.05 2.17 6.29
N LEU A 47 8.76 1.96 5.00
CA LEU A 47 9.26 0.83 4.22
C LEU A 47 10.42 1.21 3.28
N GLY A 48 10.97 2.42 3.39
CA GLY A 48 12.10 2.89 2.57
C GLY A 48 11.80 2.95 1.07
N GLY A 49 10.52 2.97 0.68
CA GLY A 49 10.09 2.97 -0.72
C GLY A 49 9.95 1.58 -1.37
N LEU A 50 10.17 0.49 -0.62
CA LEU A 50 10.04 -0.89 -1.09
C LEU A 50 8.71 -1.50 -0.64
N ALA A 51 8.13 -2.36 -1.49
CA ALA A 51 6.94 -3.11 -1.11
C ALA A 51 7.26 -4.09 0.05
N PRO A 52 6.36 -4.26 1.03
CA PRO A 52 6.60 -5.14 2.17
C PRO A 52 6.75 -6.59 1.70
N ALA A 53 7.63 -7.36 2.35
CA ALA A 53 7.95 -8.75 1.99
C ALA A 53 6.70 -9.65 1.88
N ARG A 54 5.68 -9.40 2.73
CA ARG A 54 4.39 -10.10 2.68
C ARG A 54 3.69 -10.06 1.30
N ARG A 55 4.03 -9.08 0.46
CA ARG A 55 3.56 -8.95 -0.92
C ARG A 55 4.57 -9.50 -1.93
N ALA A 56 5.87 -9.42 -1.65
CA ALA A 56 6.89 -10.10 -2.45
C ALA A 56 6.62 -11.62 -2.52
N GLU A 57 6.07 -12.19 -1.44
CA GLU A 57 5.62 -13.58 -1.38
C GLU A 57 4.39 -13.87 -2.28
N ALA A 58 3.63 -12.85 -2.68
CA ALA A 58 2.44 -12.97 -3.51
C ALA A 58 2.68 -12.68 -5.00
N GLN A 59 3.92 -12.38 -5.41
CA GLN A 59 4.31 -12.23 -6.80
C GLN A 59 4.89 -13.58 -7.29
N PRO A 60 4.11 -14.44 -7.98
CA PRO A 60 4.71 -15.57 -8.67
C PRO A 60 5.64 -15.05 -9.77
N SER A 61 6.80 -15.69 -9.90
CA SER A 61 7.85 -15.42 -10.89
C SER A 61 7.37 -15.57 -12.33
#